data_AF-A0A7S1WGX5-F1
#
_entry.id   AF-A0A7S1WGX5-F1
#
_cell.length_a   1.000
_cell.length_b   1.000
_cell.length_c   1.000
_cell.angle_alpha   90.00
_cell.angle_beta   90.00
_cell.angle_gamma   90.00
#
_symmetry.space_group_name_H-M   'P 1'
#
loop_
_entity.id
_entity.type
_entity.pdbx_description
1 polymer ?
#
loop_
_entity_poly.entity_id
_entity_poly.type
_entity_poly.pdbx_seq_one_letter_code
_entity_poly.pdbx_strand_id
1 'polypeptide(L)'
;QSPGATSEECAAGSEAGEDEAGAPLPRHPKVAVCSYEAESDGYMSVEKGDRVRVWDVNAEPGEPGSHWASYVYAQRVLGGGRRENGWLPLEALWDRYEAPGGHHWLHDPRTGSWVW
;
A
#
# COMPACT_ATOMS: atom_id res chain seq x y z
N GLN A 1 27.29 -7.59 -44.85
CA GLN A 1 26.11 -6.71 -44.96
C GLN A 1 24.93 -7.59 -45.32
N SER A 2 23.91 -7.68 -44.48
CA SER A 2 22.58 -8.20 -44.88
C SER A 2 21.82 -7.08 -45.57
N PRO A 3 20.88 -7.37 -46.50
CA PRO A 3 19.47 -7.45 -46.09
C PRO A 3 18.59 -8.39 -46.95
N GLY A 4 17.38 -8.70 -46.48
CA GLY A 4 16.30 -9.26 -47.30
C GLY A 4 15.28 -10.09 -46.51
N ALA A 5 14.09 -9.54 -46.31
CA ALA A 5 12.96 -10.11 -45.56
C ALA A 5 11.86 -10.69 -46.48
N THR A 6 10.76 -11.15 -45.85
CA THR A 6 9.44 -11.64 -46.35
C THR A 6 9.40 -13.16 -46.60
N SER A 7 8.36 -13.93 -46.25
CA SER A 7 6.98 -13.63 -45.85
C SER A 7 6.39 -14.77 -44.98
N GLU A 8 5.38 -14.38 -44.19
CA GLU A 8 4.16 -15.08 -43.73
C GLU A 8 4.12 -16.60 -43.55
N GLU A 9 3.68 -17.03 -42.36
CA GLU A 9 2.44 -17.80 -42.27
C GLU A 9 1.70 -17.50 -40.95
N CYS A 10 0.45 -17.03 -41.12
CA CYS A 10 -0.53 -16.83 -40.08
C CYS A 10 -1.09 -18.18 -39.61
N ALA A 11 -1.27 -18.37 -38.30
CA ALA A 11 -2.53 -18.84 -37.69
C ALA A 11 -2.34 -19.20 -36.22
N ALA A 12 -2.87 -18.37 -35.33
CA ALA A 12 -3.60 -18.83 -34.15
C ALA A 12 -4.41 -17.66 -33.62
N GLY A 13 -5.55 -17.40 -34.25
CA GLY A 13 -6.64 -16.76 -33.53
C GLY A 13 -7.23 -17.79 -32.57
N SER A 14 -7.28 -17.47 -31.28
CA SER A 14 -8.47 -17.70 -30.47
C SER A 14 -8.34 -16.97 -29.15
N GLU A 15 -9.33 -16.13 -28.96
CA GLU A 15 -9.60 -15.24 -27.85
C GLU A 15 -9.77 -16.03 -26.55
N ALA A 16 -9.10 -15.59 -25.50
CA ALA A 16 -9.59 -15.73 -24.15
C ALA A 16 -9.26 -14.42 -23.43
N GLY A 17 -10.26 -13.54 -23.39
CA GLY A 17 -10.26 -12.43 -22.46
C GLY A 17 -10.29 -12.99 -21.04
N GLU A 18 -9.22 -12.75 -20.30
CA GLU A 18 -9.20 -12.91 -18.86
C GLU A 18 -8.67 -11.60 -18.30
N ASP A 19 -9.62 -10.77 -17.88
CA ASP A 19 -9.54 -9.78 -16.81
C ASP A 19 -8.15 -9.68 -16.14
N GLU A 20 -7.24 -8.92 -16.74
CA GLU A 20 -6.03 -8.42 -16.07
C GLU A 20 -6.47 -7.35 -15.07
N ALA A 21 -7.13 -7.80 -14.00
CA ALA A 21 -7.20 -7.06 -12.75
C ALA A 21 -5.75 -6.84 -12.33
N GLY A 22 -5.25 -5.63 -12.65
CA GLY A 22 -3.84 -5.26 -12.60
C GLY A 22 -3.12 -5.84 -11.40
N ALA A 23 -1.94 -6.43 -11.66
CA ALA A 23 -1.09 -7.04 -10.66
C ALA A 23 -1.12 -6.23 -9.34
N PRO A 24 -1.39 -6.88 -8.19
CA PRO A 24 -1.56 -6.15 -6.95
C PRO A 24 -0.29 -5.34 -6.67
N LEU A 25 -0.44 -4.01 -6.58
CA LEU A 25 0.63 -3.11 -6.17
C LEU A 25 1.30 -3.66 -4.91
N PRO A 26 2.63 -3.49 -4.76
CA PRO A 26 3.33 -3.96 -3.58
C PRO A 26 2.70 -3.37 -2.32
N ARG A 27 2.07 -4.25 -1.52
CA ARG A 27 1.40 -3.86 -0.29
C ARG A 27 2.44 -3.81 0.82
N HIS A 28 2.79 -2.61 1.25
CA HIS A 28 3.77 -2.43 2.33
C HIS A 28 3.07 -2.60 3.69
N PRO A 29 3.43 -3.62 4.49
CA PRO A 29 2.86 -3.80 5.81
C PRO A 29 3.33 -2.67 6.74
N LYS A 30 2.38 -1.96 7.33
CA LYS A 30 2.63 -0.93 8.33
C LYS A 30 1.81 -1.19 9.61
N VAL A 31 2.21 -0.56 10.69
CA VAL A 31 1.49 -0.56 11.97
C VAL A 31 1.20 0.87 12.40
N ALA A 32 0.01 1.11 12.95
CA ALA A 32 -0.33 2.35 13.59
C ALA A 32 0.43 2.49 14.92
N VAL A 33 1.27 3.52 15.07
CA VAL A 33 2.03 3.79 16.31
C VAL A 33 1.33 4.76 17.26
N CYS A 34 0.32 5.46 16.75
CA CYS A 34 -0.66 6.25 17.50
C CYS A 34 -2.06 6.02 16.93
N SER A 35 -3.09 6.40 17.67
CA SER A 35 -4.46 6.38 17.18
C SER A 35 -4.75 7.60 16.31
N TYR A 36 -5.56 7.42 15.28
CA TYR A 36 -6.04 8.47 14.39
C TYR A 36 -7.56 8.32 14.20
N GLU A 37 -8.27 9.44 14.27
CA GLU A 37 -9.70 9.52 14.00
C GLU A 37 -9.89 10.18 12.63
N ALA A 38 -10.66 9.51 11.75
CA ALA A 38 -10.95 10.00 10.42
C ALA A 38 -11.58 11.39 10.46
N GLU A 39 -10.94 12.34 9.76
CA GLU A 39 -11.37 13.75 9.76
C GLU A 39 -12.59 13.98 8.85
N SER A 40 -12.81 13.10 7.87
CA SER A 40 -13.96 13.13 6.96
C SER A 40 -14.15 11.79 6.24
N ASP A 41 -15.20 11.71 5.42
CA ASP A 41 -15.45 10.55 4.56
C ASP A 41 -14.26 10.30 3.62
N GLY A 42 -13.85 9.03 3.53
CA GLY A 42 -12.69 8.59 2.73
C GLY A 42 -11.40 8.46 3.53
N TYR A 43 -11.33 9.01 4.75
CA TYR A 43 -10.29 8.69 5.72
C TYR A 43 -10.69 7.46 6.55
N MET A 44 -9.70 6.77 7.10
CA MET A 44 -9.92 5.56 7.90
C MET A 44 -9.41 5.79 9.32
N SER A 45 -10.25 5.58 10.33
CA SER A 45 -9.79 5.63 11.73
C SER A 45 -8.96 4.39 12.06
N VAL A 46 -7.91 4.54 12.87
CA VAL A 46 -7.07 3.43 13.35
C VAL A 46 -6.76 3.59 14.83
N GLU A 47 -6.62 2.47 15.52
CA GLU A 47 -6.09 2.44 16.88
C GLU A 47 -4.61 2.09 16.87
N LYS A 48 -3.87 2.56 17.88
CA LYS A 48 -2.47 2.14 18.06
C LYS A 48 -2.36 0.62 18.10
N GLY A 49 -1.50 0.07 17.24
CA GLY A 49 -1.30 -1.36 17.06
C GLY A 49 -2.05 -1.97 15.88
N ASP A 50 -2.98 -1.23 15.26
CA ASP A 50 -3.67 -1.66 14.05
C ASP A 50 -2.67 -1.95 12.93
N ARG A 51 -2.87 -3.09 12.27
CA ARG A 51 -2.05 -3.50 11.12
C ARG A 51 -2.75 -3.08 9.84
N VAL A 52 -2.02 -2.34 9.02
CA VAL A 52 -2.52 -1.85 7.74
C VAL A 52 -1.60 -2.27 6.60
N ARG A 53 -2.15 -2.28 5.40
CA ARG A 53 -1.40 -2.47 4.15
C ARG A 53 -1.56 -1.21 3.34
N VAL A 54 -0.44 -0.53 3.10
CA VAL A 54 -0.41 0.66 2.25
C VAL A 54 -0.35 0.23 0.79
N TRP A 55 -1.19 0.84 -0.06
CA TRP A 55 -1.30 0.50 -1.48
C TRP A 55 -0.41 1.36 -2.36
N ASP A 56 -0.20 2.62 -1.97
CA ASP A 56 0.73 3.54 -2.63
C ASP A 56 1.80 4.00 -1.64
N VAL A 57 3.06 3.83 -2.03
CA VAL A 57 4.21 4.25 -1.22
C VAL A 57 4.38 5.76 -1.27
N ASN A 58 3.87 6.40 -2.33
CA ASN A 58 3.89 7.85 -2.44
C ASN A 58 2.77 8.42 -1.58
N ALA A 59 3.17 9.21 -0.59
CA ALA A 59 2.23 9.94 0.23
C ALA A 59 1.78 11.20 -0.50
N GLU A 60 0.48 11.46 -0.45
CA GLU A 60 -0.11 12.70 -0.94
C GLU A 60 0.07 13.79 0.11
N PRO A 61 0.39 15.03 -0.28
CA PRO A 61 0.50 16.13 0.67
C PRO A 61 -0.86 16.42 1.31
N GLY A 62 -0.85 16.76 2.59
CA GLY A 62 -2.04 17.27 3.27
C GLY A 62 -2.46 18.63 2.71
N GLU A 63 -3.76 18.93 2.78
CA GLU A 63 -4.31 20.23 2.40
C GLU A 63 -3.84 21.35 3.33
N PRO A 64 -3.79 22.62 2.89
CA PRO A 64 -3.44 23.75 3.74
C PRO A 64 -4.31 23.82 5.01
N GLY A 65 -3.67 23.81 6.18
CA GLY A 65 -4.35 23.81 7.47
C GLY A 65 -4.68 22.42 8.04
N SER A 66 -4.34 21.34 7.32
CA SER A 66 -4.40 19.98 7.86
C SER A 66 -3.43 19.80 9.03
N HIS A 67 -3.81 18.98 10.00
CA HIS A 67 -2.92 18.63 11.11
C HIS A 67 -1.71 17.83 10.61
N TRP A 68 -1.93 16.95 9.65
CA TRP A 68 -0.95 16.00 9.15
C TRP A 68 -0.34 16.49 7.83
N ALA A 69 0.97 16.24 7.67
CA ALA A 69 1.70 16.76 6.51
C ALA A 69 1.46 15.92 5.26
N SER A 70 1.17 14.62 5.42
CA SER A 70 0.96 13.72 4.28
C SER A 70 0.07 12.54 4.63
N TYR A 71 -0.60 12.00 3.61
CA TYR A 71 -1.53 10.88 3.76
C TYR A 71 -1.21 9.78 2.75
N VAL A 72 -1.46 8.54 3.14
CA VAL A 72 -1.31 7.35 2.30
C VAL A 72 -2.62 6.58 2.24
N TYR A 73 -2.92 5.98 1.09
CA TYR A 73 -4.07 5.12 0.96
C TYR A 73 -3.75 3.71 1.47
N ALA A 74 -4.55 3.24 2.41
CA ALA A 74 -4.31 1.99 3.11
C ALA A 74 -5.57 1.12 3.22
N GLN A 75 -5.34 -0.16 3.50
CA GLN A 75 -6.36 -1.13 3.84
C GLN A 75 -6.06 -1.77 5.19
N ARG A 76 -7.06 -1.87 6.05
CA ARG A 76 -7.02 -2.76 7.23
C ARG A 76 -7.94 -3.96 7.05
N VAL A 77 -7.57 -5.07 7.65
CA VAL A 77 -8.41 -6.28 7.72
C VAL A 77 -8.98 -6.36 9.12
N LEU A 78 -10.30 -6.29 9.20
CA LEU A 78 -11.07 -6.42 10.43
C LEU A 78 -11.44 -7.88 10.70
N GLY A 79 -11.94 -8.13 11.91
CA GLY A 79 -12.48 -9.44 12.29
C GLY A 79 -13.57 -9.92 11.31
N GLY A 80 -13.56 -11.24 11.04
CA GLY A 80 -14.50 -11.85 10.10
C GLY A 80 -14.20 -11.58 8.62
N GLY A 81 -12.98 -11.17 8.28
CA GLY A 81 -12.54 -10.99 6.89
C GLY A 81 -13.03 -9.70 6.22
N ARG A 82 -13.73 -8.83 6.96
CA ARG A 82 -14.09 -7.49 6.49
C ARG A 82 -12.83 -6.67 6.21
N ARG A 83 -12.90 -5.85 5.17
CA ARG A 83 -11.82 -4.95 4.78
C ARG A 83 -12.35 -3.54 4.79
N GLU A 84 -11.54 -2.63 5.28
CA GLU A 84 -11.80 -1.20 5.26
C GLU A 84 -10.62 -0.52 4.61
N ASN A 85 -10.91 0.48 3.77
CA ASN A 85 -9.90 1.23 3.06
C ASN A 85 -10.13 2.71 3.32
N GLY A 86 -9.05 3.48 3.34
CA GLY A 86 -9.12 4.93 3.41
C GLY A 86 -7.75 5.55 3.55
N TRP A 87 -7.76 6.87 3.55
CA TRP A 87 -6.58 7.68 3.77
C TRP A 87 -6.18 7.69 5.24
N LEU A 88 -4.88 7.60 5.48
CA LEU A 88 -4.25 7.64 6.79
C LEU A 88 -3.07 8.59 6.79
N PRO A 89 -2.83 9.34 7.87
CA PRO A 89 -1.64 10.16 7.97
C PRO A 89 -0.40 9.26 8.03
N LEU A 90 0.59 9.55 7.19
CA LEU A 90 1.83 8.75 7.12
C LEU A 90 2.56 8.77 8.48
N GLU A 91 2.48 9.89 9.19
CA GLU A 91 3.02 10.11 10.53
C GLU A 91 2.54 9.10 11.57
N ALA A 92 1.31 8.59 11.42
CA ALA A 92 0.75 7.62 12.34
C ALA A 92 1.25 6.20 12.07
N LEU A 93 2.00 5.98 10.98
CA LEU A 93 2.32 4.65 10.47
C LEU A 93 3.83 4.40 10.40
N TRP A 94 4.26 3.28 10.97
CA TRP A 94 5.63 2.79 10.83
C TRP A 94 5.66 1.53 9.96
N ASP A 95 6.74 1.36 9.21
CA ASP A 95 6.98 0.14 8.45
C ASP A 95 7.18 -1.04 9.41
N ARG A 96 6.57 -2.18 9.10
CA ARG A 96 6.73 -3.41 9.88
C ARG A 96 7.47 -4.45 9.07
N TYR A 97 8.66 -4.80 9.54
CA TYR A 97 9.47 -5.88 8.97
C TYR A 97 9.39 -7.12 9.84
N GLU A 98 9.36 -8.29 9.19
CA GLU A 98 9.40 -9.57 9.87
C GLU A 98 10.79 -10.17 9.73
N ALA A 99 11.47 -10.34 10.86
CA ALA A 99 12.78 -10.98 10.91
C ALA A 99 12.61 -12.51 10.99
N PRO A 100 13.62 -13.27 10.51
CA PRO A 100 13.68 -14.71 10.74
C PRO A 100 13.50 -15.02 12.24
N GLY A 101 12.59 -15.94 12.57
CA GLY A 101 12.25 -16.28 13.96
C GLY A 101 11.01 -15.58 14.52
N GLY A 102 10.27 -14.82 13.72
CA GLY A 102 8.97 -14.24 14.11
C GLY A 102 9.08 -12.93 14.89
N HIS A 103 10.29 -12.39 15.03
CA HIS A 103 10.48 -11.05 15.58
C HIS A 103 10.05 -9.98 14.58
N HIS A 104 9.58 -8.84 15.09
CA HIS A 104 9.15 -7.73 14.26
C HIS A 104 10.03 -6.52 14.54
N TRP A 105 10.45 -5.84 13.48
CA TRP A 105 11.12 -4.56 13.57
C TRP A 105 10.19 -3.49 13.04
N LEU A 106 10.11 -2.38 13.75
CA LEU A 106 9.38 -1.21 13.32
C LEU A 106 10.36 -0.13 12.89
N HIS A 107 10.08 0.52 11.76
CA HIS A 107 10.87 1.60 11.23
C HIS A 107 9.99 2.83 11.01
N ASP A 108 10.42 3.96 11.52
CA ASP A 108 9.83 5.26 11.23
C ASP A 108 10.39 5.80 9.91
N PRO A 109 9.63 5.78 8.80
CA PRO A 109 10.13 6.26 7.51
C PRO A 109 10.42 7.76 7.49
N ARG A 110 9.93 8.54 8.46
CA ARG A 110 10.15 10.00 8.52
C ARG A 110 11.47 10.35 9.18
N THR A 111 11.80 9.65 10.26
CA THR A 111 12.99 9.95 11.07
C THR A 111 14.14 8.99 10.82
N GLY A 112 13.89 7.84 10.18
CA GLY A 112 14.84 6.75 10.04
C GLY A 112 15.05 5.93 11.33
N SER A 113 14.20 6.15 12.35
CA SER A 113 14.29 5.47 13.64
C SER A 113 13.88 4.01 13.54
N TRP A 114 14.51 3.15 14.34
CA TRP A 114 14.19 1.73 14.42
C TRP A 114 13.87 1.31 15.85
N VAL A 115 12.85 0.47 16.01
CA VAL A 115 12.46 -0.13 17.29
C VAL A 115 12.27 -1.64 17.10
N TRP A 116 12.66 -2.38 18.14
CA TRP A 116 12.43 -3.82 18.27
C TRP A 116 11.14 -4.08 19.06
#